data_AF-A0A059BD00-F1
#
_entry.id   AF-A0A059BD00-F1
#
_cell.length_a   1.000
_cell.length_b   1.000
_cell.length_c   1.000
_cell.angle_alpha   90.00
_cell.angle_beta   90.00
_cell.angle_gamma   90.00
#
_symmetry.space_group_name_H-M   'P 1'
#
loop_
_entity.id
_entity.type
_entity.pdbx_description
1 polymer ?
#
loop_
_entity_poly.entity_id
_entity_poly.type
_entity_poly.pdbx_seq_one_letter_code
_entity_poly.pdbx_strand_id
1 'polypeptide(L)'
;MTYAVKYPKSNQLTYSPINSLIVPIQKNRQIQRGPPRSPPFFSLPSFPRRALTQGRGADGVFARRRRSGKPESCPPPPPRPRSDLGSGRPAAGPHMSSFFDRDGGPSAPHFLVAGCFALGFVAARSFLDRFVFRRLAISLLCLGSGQLKINEAVQAKIVKSSESMWKLTYHATVESCVLKITYHEPWFWDTSEYFEGWPNQELKLPLKLIYVCQCGFYLYSIAALVTWETRRKDFPVMMSHHVIAVFLIGYSYLTSFFRVGAIVLALHGASDVFLAATKVFKYSEHELGASVFFGLFALSWLMLRLIYFPFWVIRTTGTTLCDYLPMEEAYATPLYYIFNSMLLMLLIFHIYWWVLICSMIRRQLKNRGKVGEDIRSDSEDDD
;
A
#
# COMPACT_ATOMS: atom_id res chain seq x y z
N MET A 1 -5.83 46.55 29.78
CA MET A 1 -5.58 45.25 30.44
C MET A 1 -5.12 44.29 29.37
N THR A 2 -3.80 44.15 29.23
CA THR A 2 -3.13 43.33 28.23
C THR A 2 -1.96 42.70 28.97
N TYR A 3 -1.97 41.38 29.16
CA TYR A 3 -0.85 40.67 29.77
C TYR A 3 -0.24 39.72 28.74
N ALA A 4 0.88 40.17 28.19
CA ALA A 4 1.81 39.41 27.38
C ALA A 4 2.64 38.49 28.30
N VAL A 5 2.74 37.21 27.94
CA VAL A 5 3.60 36.24 28.62
C VAL A 5 4.98 36.26 27.97
N LYS A 6 5.98 36.35 28.84
CA LYS A 6 7.39 36.69 28.61
C LYS A 6 8.21 35.40 28.43
N TYR A 7 8.92 35.24 27.32
CA TYR A 7 9.91 34.16 27.15
C TYR A 7 11.25 34.56 27.78
N PRO A 8 11.98 33.67 28.48
CA PRO A 8 13.31 33.96 29.01
C PRO A 8 14.39 33.89 27.92
N LYS A 9 15.28 34.89 27.92
CA LYS A 9 16.57 34.93 27.19
C LYS A 9 17.71 34.60 28.16
N SER A 10 18.56 33.62 27.80
CA SER A 10 19.97 33.46 28.20
C SER A 10 20.48 32.18 27.49
N ASN A 11 21.67 32.04 26.90
CA ASN A 11 22.95 32.70 27.08
C ASN A 11 23.63 32.97 25.73
N GLN A 12 24.27 34.13 25.63
CA GLN A 12 25.30 34.40 24.62
C GLN A 12 26.59 33.68 25.05
N LEU A 13 27.13 32.84 24.17
CA LEU A 13 28.53 32.43 24.23
C LEU A 13 29.28 33.18 23.13
N THR A 14 30.19 34.03 23.60
CA THR A 14 31.18 34.80 22.86
C THR A 14 32.08 33.90 22.02
N TYR A 15 32.04 34.06 20.69
CA TYR A 15 33.08 33.58 19.79
C TYR A 15 34.16 34.66 19.67
N SER A 16 35.39 34.32 20.07
CA SER A 16 36.61 35.00 19.62
C SER A 16 37.41 34.05 18.73
N PRO A 17 37.95 34.51 17.59
CA PRO A 17 38.68 33.67 16.64
C PRO A 17 40.16 33.58 17.02
N ILE A 18 40.73 32.37 17.02
CA ILE A 18 42.18 32.19 16.99
C ILE A 18 42.56 31.55 15.66
N ASN A 19 43.29 32.36 14.89
CA ASN A 19 43.99 32.01 13.67
C ASN A 19 45.04 30.92 13.88
N SER A 20 45.32 30.24 12.76
CA SER A 20 46.64 29.77 12.34
C SER A 20 47.35 28.71 13.18
N LEU A 21 47.40 27.49 12.63
CA LEU A 21 48.66 26.77 12.50
C LEU A 21 48.59 25.82 11.30
N ILE A 22 49.10 26.36 10.18
CA ILE A 22 49.57 25.62 9.01
C ILE A 22 50.86 24.91 9.42
N VAL A 23 50.91 23.59 9.30
CA VAL A 23 52.15 22.84 9.09
C VAL A 23 51.90 21.77 8.03
N PRO A 24 52.60 21.82 6.88
CA PRO A 24 52.55 20.75 5.88
C PRO A 24 53.66 19.73 6.18
N ILE A 25 53.35 18.43 6.10
CA ILE A 25 54.40 17.39 6.04
C ILE A 25 54.27 16.59 4.75
N GLN A 26 55.38 16.63 4.01
CA GLN A 26 55.66 15.98 2.75
C GLN A 26 55.69 14.45 2.84
N LYS A 27 54.98 13.83 1.90
CA LYS A 27 55.48 12.91 0.85
C LYS A 27 56.77 12.12 1.11
N ASN A 28 56.66 10.79 1.20
CA ASN A 28 57.59 9.83 0.54
C ASN A 28 56.93 8.44 0.43
N ARG A 29 56.66 7.94 -0.81
CA ARG A 29 57.37 6.84 -1.53
C ARG A 29 57.14 5.44 -0.90
N GLN A 30 56.80 4.33 -1.59
CA GLN A 30 56.84 3.89 -2.99
C GLN A 30 55.76 2.79 -3.20
N ILE A 31 55.05 2.78 -4.33
CA ILE A 31 55.16 1.81 -5.46
C ILE A 31 55.16 0.32 -5.06
N GLN A 32 54.06 -0.38 -5.35
CA GLN A 32 54.07 -1.58 -6.19
C GLN A 32 52.69 -1.75 -6.86
N ARG A 33 52.68 -1.65 -8.20
CA ARG A 33 51.53 -1.97 -9.06
C ARG A 33 51.65 -3.45 -9.45
N GLY A 34 50.60 -4.23 -9.21
CA GLY A 34 50.36 -5.53 -9.85
C GLY A 34 48.98 -5.52 -10.51
N PRO A 35 48.79 -6.15 -11.69
CA PRO A 35 47.55 -6.04 -12.46
C PRO A 35 46.42 -6.90 -11.88
N PRO A 36 45.14 -6.55 -12.13
CA PRO A 36 44.01 -7.32 -11.62
C PRO A 36 43.86 -8.64 -12.37
N ARG A 37 43.86 -9.76 -11.64
CA ARG A 37 43.46 -11.07 -12.15
C ARG A 37 41.93 -11.09 -12.28
N SER A 38 41.45 -11.37 -13.48
CA SER A 38 40.05 -11.67 -13.78
C SER A 38 39.59 -12.95 -13.05
N PRO A 39 38.35 -13.01 -12.54
CA PRO A 39 37.78 -14.25 -12.03
C PRO A 39 37.33 -15.15 -13.19
N PRO A 40 37.38 -16.49 -13.04
CA PRO A 40 36.94 -17.41 -14.07
C PRO A 40 35.40 -17.42 -14.18
N PHE A 41 34.95 -17.50 -15.42
CA PHE A 41 33.58 -17.82 -15.82
C PHE A 41 33.09 -19.09 -15.10
N PHE A 42 32.01 -18.97 -14.34
CA PHE A 42 31.21 -20.12 -13.93
C PHE A 42 30.20 -20.44 -15.02
N SER A 43 30.44 -21.56 -15.70
CA SER A 43 29.60 -22.18 -16.71
C SER A 43 28.27 -22.63 -16.09
N LEU A 44 27.15 -22.22 -16.71
CA LEU A 44 25.81 -22.76 -16.45
C LEU A 44 25.75 -24.24 -16.86
N PRO A 45 25.08 -25.12 -16.07
CA PRO A 45 24.71 -26.44 -16.54
C PRO A 45 23.56 -26.33 -17.56
N SER A 46 23.84 -26.81 -18.76
CA SER A 46 22.92 -27.03 -19.86
C SER A 46 21.87 -28.10 -19.54
N PHE A 47 20.60 -27.73 -19.59
CA PHE A 47 19.49 -28.68 -19.63
C PHE A 47 19.39 -29.31 -21.04
N PRO A 48 19.26 -30.63 -21.18
CA PRO A 48 19.20 -31.27 -22.49
C PRO A 48 17.80 -31.09 -23.14
N ARG A 49 17.79 -30.49 -24.33
CA ARG A 49 16.73 -30.65 -25.33
C ARG A 49 16.65 -32.13 -25.71
N ARG A 50 15.49 -32.76 -25.50
CA ARG A 50 15.12 -33.99 -26.21
C ARG A 50 14.17 -33.60 -27.35
N ALA A 51 14.68 -33.71 -28.57
CA ALA A 51 13.90 -33.74 -29.79
C ALA A 51 14.21 -35.06 -30.52
N LEU A 52 13.28 -35.46 -31.37
CA LEU A 52 13.24 -36.62 -32.28
C LEU A 52 12.60 -37.88 -31.70
N THR A 53 11.42 -38.24 -32.20
CA THR A 53 11.38 -38.99 -33.46
C THR A 53 9.99 -39.04 -34.06
N GLN A 54 9.97 -38.77 -35.36
CA GLN A 54 8.89 -38.91 -36.31
C GLN A 54 8.82 -40.39 -36.71
N GLY A 55 7.69 -41.05 -36.48
CA GLY A 55 7.42 -42.42 -36.94
C GLY A 55 6.15 -42.43 -37.79
N ARG A 56 6.33 -42.60 -39.10
CA ARG A 56 5.25 -42.85 -40.07
C ARG A 56 4.75 -44.29 -39.94
N GLY A 57 3.44 -44.44 -40.09
CA GLY A 57 2.82 -45.49 -40.90
C GLY A 57 2.51 -46.82 -40.23
N ALA A 58 1.22 -47.09 -40.02
CA ALA A 58 0.62 -48.36 -40.41
C ALA A 58 -0.91 -48.24 -40.42
N ASP A 59 -1.47 -48.74 -41.51
CA ASP A 59 -2.86 -48.80 -41.92
C ASP A 59 -3.80 -49.46 -40.90
N GLY A 60 -5.04 -48.97 -40.87
CA GLY A 60 -6.10 -49.52 -40.03
C GLY A 60 -7.48 -49.07 -40.48
N VAL A 61 -7.92 -49.64 -41.59
CA VAL A 61 -9.28 -49.57 -42.14
C VAL A 61 -10.29 -50.02 -41.08
N PHE A 62 -11.23 -49.16 -40.68
CA PHE A 62 -12.55 -49.62 -40.24
C PHE A 62 -13.63 -48.58 -40.58
N ALA A 63 -14.47 -48.97 -41.52
CA ALA A 63 -15.64 -48.25 -41.99
C ALA A 63 -16.90 -48.60 -41.16
N ARG A 64 -17.84 -47.64 -41.12
CA ARG A 64 -19.28 -47.66 -40.70
C ARG A 64 -19.51 -46.71 -39.53
N ARG A 65 -20.53 -45.85 -39.51
CA ARG A 65 -21.80 -45.83 -40.25
C ARG A 65 -22.35 -44.40 -40.20
N ARG A 66 -22.56 -43.75 -41.35
CA ARG A 66 -23.45 -42.58 -41.43
C ARG A 66 -24.89 -43.09 -41.29
N ARG A 67 -25.65 -42.57 -40.33
CA ARG A 67 -27.11 -42.60 -40.36
C ARG A 67 -27.61 -41.21 -40.74
N SER A 68 -28.22 -41.16 -41.91
CA SER A 68 -29.09 -40.09 -42.37
C SER A 68 -30.39 -40.10 -41.57
N GLY A 69 -30.71 -38.97 -40.94
CA GLY A 69 -32.02 -38.66 -40.37
C GLY A 69 -32.46 -37.29 -40.88
N LYS A 70 -33.68 -37.22 -41.42
CA LYS A 70 -34.35 -36.04 -41.96
C LYS A 70 -34.32 -34.82 -41.02
N PRO A 71 -34.33 -33.58 -41.55
CA PRO A 71 -34.67 -32.41 -40.75
C PRO A 71 -36.19 -32.35 -40.54
N GLU A 72 -36.64 -32.47 -39.31
CA GLU A 72 -37.99 -32.07 -38.91
C GLU A 72 -38.05 -30.55 -38.78
N SER A 73 -39.07 -29.96 -39.41
CA SER A 73 -39.41 -28.55 -39.42
C SER A 73 -39.96 -28.10 -38.06
N CYS A 74 -39.30 -27.13 -37.41
CA CYS A 74 -39.87 -26.43 -36.25
C CYS A 74 -41.01 -25.48 -36.68
N PRO A 75 -42.11 -25.40 -35.90
CA PRO A 75 -43.20 -24.46 -36.15
C PRO A 75 -42.82 -23.00 -35.84
N PRO A 76 -43.48 -22.00 -36.47
CA PRO A 76 -43.14 -20.59 -36.32
C PRO A 76 -43.47 -20.05 -34.91
N PRO A 77 -42.73 -19.03 -34.43
CA PRO A 77 -42.98 -18.43 -33.12
C PRO A 77 -44.29 -17.61 -33.10
N PRO A 78 -44.97 -17.50 -31.94
CA PRO A 78 -46.20 -16.73 -31.79
C PRO A 78 -45.99 -15.22 -32.03
N PRO A 79 -47.05 -14.48 -32.42
CA PRO A 79 -46.94 -13.07 -32.77
C PRO A 79 -46.56 -12.20 -31.56
N ARG A 80 -45.67 -11.22 -31.80
CA ARG A 80 -45.29 -10.20 -30.80
C ARG A 80 -46.53 -9.39 -30.37
N PRO A 81 -46.69 -9.07 -29.09
CA PRO A 81 -47.69 -8.11 -28.67
C PRO A 81 -47.34 -6.71 -29.21
N ARG A 82 -48.38 -6.00 -29.65
CA ARG A 82 -48.34 -4.60 -30.12
C ARG A 82 -47.66 -3.71 -29.09
N SER A 83 -46.75 -2.87 -29.55
CA SER A 83 -46.25 -1.71 -28.81
C SER A 83 -47.39 -0.69 -28.65
N ASP A 84 -47.96 -0.60 -27.45
CA ASP A 84 -48.82 0.53 -27.09
C ASP A 84 -47.97 1.81 -27.07
N LEU A 85 -48.29 2.72 -28.00
CA LEU A 85 -47.98 4.14 -27.87
C LEU A 85 -48.77 4.68 -26.67
N GLY A 86 -48.08 5.13 -25.61
CA GLY A 86 -48.78 5.82 -24.52
C GLY A 86 -47.97 6.05 -23.25
N SER A 87 -47.06 7.02 -23.28
CA SER A 87 -46.85 8.06 -22.25
C SER A 87 -45.37 8.43 -22.16
N GLY A 88 -45.06 9.62 -22.65
CA GLY A 88 -43.76 10.24 -22.44
C GLY A 88 -43.53 10.43 -20.94
N ARG A 89 -42.63 9.65 -20.36
CA ARG A 89 -41.92 10.09 -19.16
C ARG A 89 -41.06 11.29 -19.55
N PRO A 90 -41.10 12.41 -18.81
CA PRO A 90 -40.19 13.50 -19.07
C PRO A 90 -38.76 12.99 -18.91
N ALA A 91 -37.88 13.41 -19.82
CA ALA A 91 -36.46 13.15 -19.73
C ALA A 91 -35.97 13.56 -18.33
N ALA A 92 -35.63 12.55 -17.51
CA ALA A 92 -34.94 12.80 -16.27
C ALA A 92 -33.61 13.46 -16.66
N GLY A 93 -33.39 14.69 -16.15
CA GLY A 93 -32.07 15.29 -16.13
C GLY A 93 -31.06 14.35 -15.48
N PRO A 94 -29.74 14.61 -15.57
CA PRO A 94 -28.72 13.68 -15.11
C PRO A 94 -29.00 13.30 -13.65
N HIS A 95 -29.55 12.10 -13.45
CA HIS A 95 -29.87 11.58 -12.13
C HIS A 95 -28.52 11.23 -11.50
N MET A 96 -27.98 12.18 -10.74
CA MET A 96 -26.77 11.99 -9.98
C MET A 96 -27.06 10.89 -8.96
N SER A 97 -26.56 9.67 -9.22
CA SER A 97 -26.77 8.54 -8.34
C SER A 97 -26.29 8.90 -6.94
N SER A 98 -27.14 8.67 -5.94
CA SER A 98 -26.78 8.94 -4.56
C SER A 98 -25.67 8.00 -4.15
N PHE A 99 -24.72 8.47 -3.33
CA PHE A 99 -23.64 7.63 -2.84
C PHE A 99 -24.16 6.37 -2.14
N PHE A 100 -25.34 6.44 -1.50
CA PHE A 100 -25.95 5.34 -0.77
C PHE A 100 -26.81 4.40 -1.63
N ASP A 101 -26.99 4.68 -2.93
CA ASP A 101 -27.75 3.80 -3.80
C ASP A 101 -27.01 2.46 -3.95
N ARG A 102 -27.74 1.36 -3.72
CA ARG A 102 -27.21 -0.01 -3.79
C ARG A 102 -26.90 -0.42 -5.23
N ASP A 103 -27.56 0.20 -6.21
CA ASP A 103 -27.47 -0.14 -7.64
C ASP A 103 -26.64 0.88 -8.44
N GLY A 104 -26.00 1.85 -7.76
CA GLY A 104 -25.22 2.91 -8.40
C GLY A 104 -23.77 2.51 -8.65
N GLY A 105 -23.36 2.47 -9.92
CA GLY A 105 -21.98 2.24 -10.34
C GLY A 105 -20.98 3.30 -9.84
N PRO A 106 -19.66 3.09 -10.05
CA PRO A 106 -18.65 4.03 -9.61
C PRO A 106 -18.82 5.40 -10.28
N SER A 107 -18.81 6.47 -9.48
CA SER A 107 -18.95 7.83 -9.97
C SER A 107 -17.97 8.78 -9.27
N ALA A 108 -17.49 9.79 -10.00
CA ALA A 108 -16.58 10.82 -9.47
C ALA A 108 -17.11 11.61 -8.26
N PRO A 109 -18.40 12.01 -8.17
CA PRO A 109 -18.89 12.76 -7.01
C PRO A 109 -18.82 11.98 -5.69
N HIS A 110 -18.67 10.66 -5.72
CA HIS A 110 -18.43 9.86 -4.52
C HIS A 110 -17.15 10.28 -3.77
N PHE A 111 -16.16 10.85 -4.47
CA PHE A 111 -14.94 11.34 -3.82
C PHE A 111 -15.14 12.63 -2.99
N LEU A 112 -16.26 13.34 -3.15
CA LEU A 112 -16.61 14.43 -2.22
C LEU A 112 -16.80 13.91 -0.79
N VAL A 113 -17.36 12.70 -0.67
CA VAL A 113 -17.51 12.00 0.62
C VAL A 113 -16.14 11.68 1.23
N ALA A 114 -15.10 11.47 0.42
CA ALA A 114 -13.73 11.24 0.91
C ALA A 114 -13.20 12.48 1.66
N GLY A 115 -13.57 13.68 1.23
CA GLY A 115 -13.27 14.92 1.95
C GLY A 115 -13.92 14.97 3.33
N CYS A 116 -15.19 14.53 3.44
CA CYS A 116 -15.87 14.40 4.74
C CYS A 116 -15.16 13.39 5.66
N PHE A 117 -14.72 12.24 5.12
CA PHE A 117 -13.90 11.28 5.88
C PHE A 117 -12.59 11.89 6.35
N ALA A 118 -11.89 12.64 5.50
CA ALA A 118 -10.63 13.30 5.86
C ALA A 118 -10.80 14.24 7.07
N LEU A 119 -11.84 15.08 7.07
CA LEU A 119 -12.18 15.94 8.21
C LEU A 119 -12.61 15.12 9.44
N GLY A 120 -13.38 14.06 9.22
CA GLY A 120 -13.79 13.10 10.24
C GLY A 120 -12.58 12.46 10.95
N PHE A 121 -11.52 12.11 10.22
CA PHE A 121 -10.29 11.56 10.81
C PHE A 121 -9.55 12.58 11.68
N VAL A 122 -9.54 13.86 11.31
CA VAL A 122 -8.96 14.93 12.15
C VAL A 122 -9.72 15.02 13.49
N ALA A 123 -11.05 15.03 13.42
CA ALA A 123 -11.90 15.08 14.60
C ALA A 123 -11.75 13.81 15.47
N ALA A 124 -11.81 12.63 14.85
CA ALA A 124 -11.67 11.34 15.53
C ALA A 124 -10.30 11.20 16.21
N ARG A 125 -9.22 11.60 15.53
CA ARG A 125 -7.87 11.62 16.12
C ARG A 125 -7.84 12.52 17.36
N SER A 126 -8.34 13.74 17.24
CA SER A 126 -8.31 14.72 18.33
C SER A 126 -9.13 14.25 19.54
N PHE A 127 -10.28 13.62 19.28
CA PHE A 127 -11.13 13.04 20.31
C PHE A 127 -10.46 11.84 21.00
N LEU A 128 -10.02 10.84 20.23
CA LEU A 128 -9.41 9.63 20.79
C LEU A 128 -8.08 9.92 21.50
N ASP A 129 -7.27 10.85 20.99
CA ASP A 129 -6.04 11.29 21.65
C ASP A 129 -6.33 11.87 23.04
N ARG A 130 -7.30 12.79 23.12
CA ARG A 130 -7.67 13.48 24.37
C ARG A 130 -8.28 12.55 25.41
N PHE A 131 -9.12 11.59 25.00
CA PHE A 131 -9.91 10.78 25.93
C PHE A 131 -9.32 9.39 26.19
N VAL A 132 -8.65 8.79 25.21
CA VAL A 132 -8.26 7.37 25.24
C VAL A 132 -6.75 7.22 25.17
N PHE A 133 -6.12 7.60 24.06
CA PHE A 133 -4.73 7.25 23.78
C PHE A 133 -3.74 7.90 24.74
N ARG A 134 -3.92 9.18 25.10
CA ARG A 134 -3.02 9.82 26.06
C ARG A 134 -3.09 9.17 27.44
N ARG A 135 -4.29 8.73 27.87
CA ARG A 135 -4.47 8.01 29.14
C ARG A 135 -3.82 6.63 29.09
N LEU A 136 -4.02 5.90 28.00
CA LEU A 136 -3.40 4.58 27.78
C LEU A 136 -1.87 4.69 27.69
N ALA A 137 -1.33 5.67 26.97
CA ALA A 137 0.11 5.89 26.85
C ALA A 137 0.76 6.16 28.22
N ILE A 138 0.14 6.98 29.06
CA ILE A 138 0.60 7.21 30.45
C ILE A 138 0.51 5.90 31.24
N SER A 139 -0.62 5.18 31.16
CA SER A 139 -0.81 3.93 31.88
C SER A 139 0.23 2.87 31.51
N LEU A 140 0.55 2.71 30.22
CA LEU A 140 1.54 1.74 29.74
C LEU A 140 2.96 2.10 30.20
N LEU A 141 3.31 3.39 30.15
CA LEU A 141 4.60 3.87 30.64
C LEU A 141 4.75 3.69 32.17
N CYS A 142 3.68 3.99 32.93
CA CYS A 142 3.68 3.80 34.38
C CYS A 142 3.68 2.32 34.80
N LEU A 143 3.15 1.42 33.97
CA LEU A 143 3.26 -0.03 34.21
C LEU A 143 4.72 -0.51 34.14
N GLY A 144 5.55 0.13 33.30
CA GLY A 144 6.97 -0.21 33.13
C GLY A 144 7.91 0.47 34.12
N SER A 145 7.52 1.59 34.73
CA SER A 145 8.36 2.34 35.67
C SER A 145 7.51 2.99 36.77
N GLY A 146 7.73 2.58 38.03
CA GLY A 146 7.08 3.19 39.21
C GLY A 146 7.38 4.68 39.34
N GLN A 147 6.36 5.46 39.74
CA GLN A 147 6.35 6.93 39.90
C GLN A 147 7.25 7.71 38.93
N LEU A 148 6.84 7.74 37.65
CA LEU A 148 7.46 8.57 36.62
C LEU A 148 7.25 10.07 36.89
N LYS A 149 8.34 10.81 37.13
CA LYS A 149 8.35 12.27 36.97
C LYS A 149 8.20 12.61 35.49
N ILE A 150 7.17 13.37 35.14
CA ILE A 150 6.91 13.80 33.76
C ILE A 150 7.95 14.86 33.39
N ASN A 151 9.05 14.42 32.80
CA ASN A 151 10.05 15.30 32.17
C ASN A 151 9.74 15.45 30.67
N GLU A 152 10.40 16.39 29.99
CA GLU A 152 10.20 16.64 28.55
C GLU A 152 10.39 15.37 27.68
N ALA A 153 11.37 14.53 28.01
CA ALA A 153 11.61 13.26 27.32
C ALA A 153 10.44 12.26 27.46
N VAL A 154 9.83 12.19 28.65
CA VAL A 154 8.66 11.33 28.91
C VAL A 154 7.45 11.86 28.16
N GLN A 155 7.24 13.18 28.16
CA GLN A 155 6.16 13.83 27.42
C GLN A 155 6.29 13.57 25.91
N ALA A 156 7.50 13.64 25.35
CA ALA A 156 7.75 13.31 23.94
C ALA A 156 7.43 11.83 23.63
N LYS A 157 7.76 10.90 24.53
CA LYS A 157 7.39 9.48 24.40
C LYS A 157 5.87 9.28 24.42
N ILE A 158 5.16 9.96 25.34
CA ILE A 158 3.68 9.90 25.42
C ILE A 158 3.05 10.35 24.10
N VAL A 159 3.49 11.47 23.53
CA VAL A 159 2.96 11.98 22.26
C VAL A 159 3.21 10.99 21.12
N LYS A 160 4.44 10.48 20.99
CA LYS A 160 4.79 9.48 19.95
C LYS A 160 4.03 8.16 20.11
N SER A 161 3.82 7.72 21.36
CA SER A 161 3.03 6.54 21.67
C SER A 161 1.56 6.73 21.30
N SER A 162 0.96 7.88 21.68
CA SER A 162 -0.42 8.23 21.34
C SER A 162 -0.66 8.29 19.83
N GLU A 163 0.27 8.91 19.10
CA GLU A 163 0.22 8.94 17.63
C GLU A 163 0.30 7.53 17.02
N SER A 164 1.15 6.67 17.58
CA SER A 164 1.29 5.28 17.13
C SER A 164 0.03 4.46 17.42
N MET A 165 -0.64 4.70 18.55
CA MET A 165 -1.93 4.08 18.88
C MET A 165 -3.05 4.51 17.92
N TRP A 166 -3.08 5.78 17.53
CA TRP A 166 -4.01 6.25 16.48
C TRP A 166 -3.78 5.51 15.16
N LYS A 167 -2.53 5.45 14.70
CA LYS A 167 -2.15 4.72 13.47
C LYS A 167 -2.54 3.24 13.59
N LEU A 168 -2.24 2.59 14.73
CA LEU A 168 -2.60 1.19 14.98
C LEU A 168 -4.12 0.96 14.93
N THR A 169 -4.89 1.79 15.64
CA THR A 169 -6.35 1.66 15.71
C THR A 169 -6.97 1.80 14.33
N TYR A 170 -6.54 2.80 13.56
CA TYR A 170 -6.99 3.01 12.20
C TYR A 170 -6.66 1.81 11.30
N HIS A 171 -5.38 1.43 11.21
CA HIS A 171 -4.94 0.37 10.31
C HIS A 171 -5.58 -0.98 10.68
N ALA A 172 -5.65 -1.32 11.97
CA ALA A 172 -6.27 -2.57 12.42
C ALA A 172 -7.77 -2.62 12.10
N THR A 173 -8.48 -1.51 12.29
CA THR A 173 -9.93 -1.43 12.01
C THR A 173 -10.20 -1.56 10.52
N VAL A 174 -9.49 -0.77 9.70
CA VAL A 174 -9.70 -0.78 8.25
C VAL A 174 -9.28 -2.12 7.64
N GLU A 175 -8.14 -2.66 8.04
CA GLU A 175 -7.67 -3.97 7.57
C GLU A 175 -8.67 -5.08 7.91
N SER A 176 -9.19 -5.10 9.15
CA SER A 176 -10.20 -6.07 9.56
C SER A 176 -11.48 -5.93 8.74
N CYS A 177 -11.91 -4.71 8.44
CA CYS A 177 -13.08 -4.45 7.60
C CYS A 177 -12.86 -4.88 6.16
N VAL A 178 -11.70 -4.54 5.56
CA VAL A 178 -11.34 -4.93 4.19
C VAL A 178 -11.35 -6.45 4.09
N LEU A 179 -10.60 -7.15 4.95
CA LEU A 179 -10.55 -8.61 4.95
C LEU A 179 -11.93 -9.23 5.14
N LYS A 180 -12.74 -8.73 6.08
CA LYS A 180 -14.10 -9.26 6.30
C LYS A 180 -15.00 -9.11 5.06
N ILE A 181 -14.89 -8.00 4.35
CA ILE A 181 -15.69 -7.72 3.15
C ILE A 181 -15.21 -8.59 1.97
N THR A 182 -13.90 -8.75 1.80
CA THR A 182 -13.33 -9.42 0.62
C THR A 182 -13.20 -10.93 0.79
N TYR A 183 -13.02 -11.45 2.00
CA TYR A 183 -12.74 -12.87 2.25
C TYR A 183 -13.79 -13.85 1.68
N HIS A 184 -15.05 -13.42 1.65
CA HIS A 184 -16.17 -14.23 1.14
C HIS A 184 -16.39 -14.07 -0.37
N GLU A 185 -15.62 -13.22 -1.04
CA GLU A 185 -15.73 -13.00 -2.47
C GLU A 185 -14.84 -13.99 -3.23
N PRO A 186 -15.30 -14.53 -4.37
CA PRO A 186 -14.53 -15.55 -5.12
C PRO A 186 -13.18 -15.01 -5.60
N TRP A 187 -13.15 -13.74 -5.99
CA TRP A 187 -11.94 -13.04 -6.43
C TRP A 187 -10.92 -12.80 -5.33
N PHE A 188 -11.20 -13.10 -4.06
CA PHE A 188 -10.18 -13.04 -3.02
C PHE A 188 -9.19 -14.20 -3.09
N TRP A 189 -9.67 -15.38 -3.51
CA TRP A 189 -8.87 -16.61 -3.58
C TRP A 189 -8.41 -16.93 -4.99
N ASP A 190 -9.19 -16.51 -6.00
CA ASP A 190 -8.90 -16.76 -7.40
C ASP A 190 -8.63 -15.46 -8.15
N THR A 191 -7.41 -15.32 -8.67
CA THR A 191 -6.99 -14.15 -9.43
C THR A 191 -7.63 -14.10 -10.83
N SER A 192 -8.12 -15.22 -11.36
CA SER A 192 -8.79 -15.25 -12.68
C SER A 192 -10.10 -14.45 -12.68
N GLU A 193 -10.73 -14.35 -11.51
CA GLU A 193 -11.99 -13.64 -11.27
C GLU A 193 -11.83 -12.11 -11.12
N TYR A 194 -10.60 -11.57 -11.19
CA TYR A 194 -10.37 -10.13 -11.02
C TYR A 194 -11.10 -9.28 -12.05
N PHE A 195 -11.17 -9.74 -13.30
CA PHE A 195 -11.74 -9.00 -14.42
C PHE A 195 -13.02 -9.62 -14.99
N GLU A 196 -13.49 -10.71 -14.39
CA GLU A 196 -14.72 -11.36 -14.83
C GLU A 196 -15.91 -10.38 -14.74
N GLY A 197 -16.67 -10.27 -15.83
CA GLY A 197 -17.80 -9.34 -15.95
C GLY A 197 -17.41 -7.86 -16.11
N TRP A 198 -16.12 -7.53 -16.31
CA TRP A 198 -15.68 -6.17 -16.59
C TRP A 198 -16.26 -5.65 -17.92
N PRO A 199 -16.71 -4.39 -18.01
CA PRO A 199 -16.69 -3.32 -16.99
C PRO A 199 -17.90 -3.31 -16.03
N ASN A 200 -18.91 -4.15 -16.25
CA ASN A 200 -20.20 -4.16 -15.55
C ASN A 200 -20.18 -5.00 -14.27
N GLN A 201 -19.11 -4.90 -13.48
CA GLN A 201 -18.97 -5.64 -12.24
C GLN A 201 -19.85 -5.05 -11.13
N GLU A 202 -20.46 -5.92 -10.31
CA GLU A 202 -21.25 -5.48 -9.15
C GLU A 202 -20.33 -4.88 -8.07
N LEU A 203 -20.57 -3.60 -7.73
CA LEU A 203 -19.87 -2.90 -6.66
C LEU A 203 -20.73 -2.84 -5.41
N LYS A 204 -20.42 -3.67 -4.42
CA LYS A 204 -21.16 -3.72 -3.14
C LYS A 204 -20.91 -2.46 -2.31
N LEU A 205 -21.96 -1.96 -1.66
CA LEU A 205 -21.90 -0.75 -0.80
C LEU A 205 -20.80 -0.79 0.29
N PRO A 206 -20.53 -1.92 0.99
CA PRO A 206 -19.43 -1.97 1.96
C PRO A 206 -18.07 -1.69 1.32
N LEU A 207 -17.82 -2.20 0.11
CA LEU A 207 -16.57 -1.97 -0.61
C LEU A 207 -16.45 -0.51 -1.08
N LYS A 208 -17.56 0.06 -1.56
CA LYS A 208 -17.66 1.49 -1.90
C LYS A 208 -17.31 2.40 -0.72
N LEU A 209 -17.83 2.09 0.47
CA LEU A 209 -17.51 2.81 1.72
C LEU A 209 -16.03 2.72 2.07
N ILE A 210 -15.43 1.52 1.99
CA ILE A 210 -14.01 1.31 2.26
C ILE A 210 -13.12 2.09 1.29
N TYR A 211 -13.47 2.11 0.00
CA TYR A 211 -12.73 2.87 -1.00
C TYR A 211 -12.68 4.37 -0.68
N VAL A 212 -13.84 4.96 -0.37
CA VAL A 212 -13.93 6.39 -0.03
C VAL A 212 -13.28 6.69 1.31
N CYS A 213 -13.44 5.82 2.30
CA CYS A 213 -12.78 5.90 3.60
C CYS A 213 -11.25 5.91 3.45
N GLN A 214 -10.70 4.97 2.67
CA GLN A 214 -9.27 4.87 2.44
C GLN A 214 -8.72 6.06 1.64
N CYS A 215 -9.45 6.51 0.62
CA CYS A 215 -9.12 7.72 -0.12
C CYS A 215 -9.06 8.94 0.83
N GLY A 216 -10.07 9.10 1.69
CA GLY A 216 -10.12 10.17 2.68
C GLY A 216 -8.96 10.11 3.68
N PHE A 217 -8.55 8.91 4.10
CA PHE A 217 -7.40 8.75 4.99
C PHE A 217 -6.07 9.11 4.31
N TYR A 218 -5.87 8.74 3.04
CA TYR A 218 -4.67 9.14 2.31
C TYR A 218 -4.62 10.65 2.08
N LEU A 219 -5.76 11.30 1.78
CA LEU A 219 -5.84 12.77 1.69
C LEU A 219 -5.51 13.44 3.04
N TYR A 220 -6.10 12.94 4.13
CA TYR A 220 -5.75 13.35 5.49
C TYR A 220 -4.24 13.18 5.77
N SER A 221 -3.67 12.05 5.36
CA SER A 221 -2.26 11.73 5.59
C SER A 221 -1.33 12.64 4.78
N ILE A 222 -1.69 13.00 3.54
CA ILE A 222 -0.95 14.01 2.75
C ILE A 222 -0.95 15.35 3.47
N ALA A 223 -2.12 15.81 3.93
CA ALA A 223 -2.20 17.06 4.70
C ALA A 223 -1.32 16.96 5.96
N ALA A 224 -1.40 15.86 6.70
CA ALA A 224 -0.59 15.62 7.90
C ALA A 224 0.92 15.59 7.63
N LEU A 225 1.35 15.03 6.50
CA LEU A 225 2.76 15.04 6.09
C LEU A 225 3.26 16.45 5.77
N VAL A 226 2.42 17.29 5.20
CA VAL A 226 2.80 18.66 4.83
C VAL A 226 2.82 19.58 6.05
N THR A 227 1.90 19.41 7.00
CA THR A 227 1.67 20.39 8.09
C THR A 227 2.11 19.94 9.48
N TRP A 228 2.11 18.64 9.79
CA TRP A 228 2.31 18.12 11.17
C TRP A 228 3.51 17.19 11.33
N GLU A 229 3.82 16.34 10.35
CA GLU A 229 4.89 15.35 10.48
C GLU A 229 6.26 16.01 10.18
N THR A 230 7.27 15.69 10.99
CA THR A 230 8.64 16.15 10.74
C THR A 230 9.17 15.55 9.43
N ARG A 231 9.77 16.39 8.59
CA ARG A 231 10.35 15.96 7.32
C ARG A 231 11.57 15.08 7.60
N ARG A 232 11.45 13.80 7.25
CA ARG A 232 12.52 12.80 7.31
C ARG A 232 13.21 12.67 5.95
N LYS A 233 14.37 12.00 5.88
CA LYS A 233 15.13 11.79 4.63
C LYS A 233 14.31 11.07 3.54
N ASP A 234 13.31 10.29 3.92
CA ASP A 234 12.41 9.57 3.01
C ASP A 234 11.12 10.33 2.65
N PHE A 235 10.97 11.59 3.08
CA PHE A 235 9.80 12.43 2.80
C PHE A 235 9.34 12.43 1.33
N PRO A 236 10.20 12.65 0.32
CA PRO A 236 9.74 12.67 -1.08
C PRO A 236 9.18 11.33 -1.53
N VAL A 237 9.82 10.21 -1.14
CA VAL A 237 9.36 8.85 -1.47
C VAL A 237 8.01 8.58 -0.81
N MET A 238 7.87 8.97 0.47
CA MET A 238 6.63 8.82 1.23
C MET A 238 5.47 9.65 0.64
N MET A 239 5.75 10.89 0.23
CA MET A 239 4.77 11.76 -0.43
C MET A 239 4.35 11.20 -1.79
N SER A 240 5.31 10.78 -2.63
CA SER A 240 5.01 10.15 -3.93
C SER A 240 4.17 8.90 -3.78
N HIS A 241 4.45 8.07 -2.76
CA HIS A 241 3.62 6.90 -2.45
C HIS A 241 2.18 7.28 -2.12
N HIS A 242 1.96 8.30 -1.30
CA HIS A 242 0.61 8.74 -0.93
C HIS A 242 -0.17 9.24 -2.15
N VAL A 243 0.50 10.03 -3.00
CA VAL A 243 -0.08 10.52 -4.26
C VAL A 243 -0.46 9.33 -5.16
N ILE A 244 0.44 8.38 -5.38
CA ILE A 244 0.17 7.18 -6.19
C ILE A 244 -0.93 6.32 -5.58
N ALA A 245 -1.00 6.19 -4.25
CA ALA A 245 -2.08 5.45 -3.59
C ALA A 245 -3.45 6.10 -3.83
N VAL A 246 -3.57 7.44 -3.71
CA VAL A 246 -4.81 8.16 -4.01
C VAL A 246 -5.20 7.96 -5.47
N PHE A 247 -4.24 8.07 -6.40
CA PHE A 247 -4.50 7.83 -7.82
C PHE A 247 -4.91 6.38 -8.09
N LEU A 248 -4.25 5.37 -7.51
CA LEU A 248 -4.62 3.96 -7.67
C LEU A 248 -6.03 3.66 -7.15
N ILE A 249 -6.40 4.23 -6.01
CA ILE A 249 -7.76 4.09 -5.45
C ILE A 249 -8.78 4.74 -6.39
N GLY A 250 -8.54 5.99 -6.78
CA GLY A 250 -9.44 6.72 -7.68
C GLY A 250 -9.59 6.04 -9.04
N TYR A 251 -8.47 5.64 -9.61
CA TYR A 251 -8.39 4.99 -10.91
C TYR A 251 -9.10 3.63 -10.88
N SER A 252 -8.73 2.74 -9.96
CA SER A 252 -9.36 1.41 -9.88
C SER A 252 -10.86 1.48 -9.57
N TYR A 253 -11.31 2.53 -8.88
CA TYR A 253 -12.72 2.77 -8.66
C TYR A 253 -13.45 3.17 -9.95
N LEU A 254 -12.93 4.17 -10.68
CA LEU A 254 -13.57 4.71 -11.88
C LEU A 254 -13.53 3.75 -13.07
N THR A 255 -12.49 2.92 -13.16
CA THR A 255 -12.33 1.94 -14.26
C THR A 255 -12.89 0.57 -13.92
N SER A 256 -13.66 0.43 -12.83
CA SER A 256 -14.16 -0.86 -12.36
C SER A 256 -13.07 -1.93 -12.12
N PHE A 257 -11.84 -1.54 -11.76
CA PHE A 257 -10.78 -2.48 -11.32
C PHE A 257 -10.77 -2.66 -9.79
N PHE A 258 -11.93 -2.45 -9.15
CA PHE A 258 -12.02 -2.39 -7.70
C PHE A 258 -11.75 -3.72 -7.00
N ARG A 259 -11.95 -4.87 -7.68
CA ARG A 259 -11.58 -6.19 -7.15
C ARG A 259 -10.07 -6.26 -6.89
N VAL A 260 -9.28 -5.91 -7.90
CA VAL A 260 -7.82 -5.83 -7.79
C VAL A 260 -7.41 -4.81 -6.75
N GLY A 261 -7.97 -3.60 -6.81
CA GLY A 261 -7.61 -2.55 -5.87
C GLY A 261 -7.95 -2.90 -4.42
N ALA A 262 -9.03 -3.63 -4.14
CA ALA A 262 -9.36 -4.13 -2.81
C ALA A 262 -8.30 -5.10 -2.27
N ILE A 263 -7.79 -6.00 -3.12
CA ILE A 263 -6.68 -6.90 -2.76
C ILE A 263 -5.39 -6.11 -2.52
N VAL A 264 -5.10 -5.10 -3.36
CA VAL A 264 -3.98 -4.19 -3.12
C VAL A 264 -4.12 -3.53 -1.75
N LEU A 265 -5.30 -3.00 -1.38
CA LEU A 265 -5.52 -2.41 -0.06
C LEU A 265 -5.25 -3.40 1.09
N ALA A 266 -5.77 -4.63 1.01
CA ALA A 266 -5.57 -5.66 2.03
C ALA A 266 -4.08 -6.03 2.21
N LEU A 267 -3.37 -6.28 1.10
CA LEU A 267 -1.96 -6.67 1.15
C LEU A 267 -1.08 -5.60 1.81
N HIS A 268 -1.43 -4.32 1.63
CA HIS A 268 -0.64 -3.23 2.17
C HIS A 268 -1.05 -2.91 3.61
N GLY A 269 -2.34 -2.97 3.95
CA GLY A 269 -2.82 -2.64 5.30
C GLY A 269 -2.26 -3.56 6.38
N ALA A 270 -2.19 -4.87 6.13
CA ALA A 270 -1.75 -5.86 7.13
C ALA A 270 -0.36 -5.57 7.73
N SER A 271 0.63 -5.22 6.91
CA SER A 271 1.99 -4.89 7.40
C SER A 271 2.03 -3.61 8.24
N ASP A 272 1.16 -2.64 7.97
CA ASP A 272 1.16 -1.35 8.68
C ASP A 272 0.60 -1.49 10.12
N VAL A 273 -0.27 -2.48 10.35
CA VAL A 273 -0.72 -2.88 11.69
C VAL A 273 0.47 -3.30 12.55
N PHE A 274 1.32 -4.21 12.04
CA PHE A 274 2.49 -4.67 12.78
C PHE A 274 3.53 -3.55 13.01
N LEU A 275 3.69 -2.64 12.03
CA LEU A 275 4.57 -1.48 12.18
C LEU A 275 4.09 -0.53 13.28
N ALA A 276 2.79 -0.23 13.30
CA ALA A 276 2.21 0.64 14.33
C ALA A 276 2.29 -0.01 15.71
N ALA A 277 2.01 -1.32 15.82
CA ALA A 277 2.15 -2.08 17.06
C ALA A 277 3.60 -2.04 17.58
N THR A 278 4.60 -2.25 16.71
CA THR A 278 6.03 -2.15 17.04
C THR A 278 6.34 -0.82 17.73
N LYS A 279 5.85 0.29 17.17
CA LYS A 279 6.09 1.63 17.71
C LYS A 279 5.42 1.83 19.07
N VAL A 280 4.19 1.35 19.25
CA VAL A 280 3.49 1.41 20.55
C VAL A 280 4.30 0.68 21.63
N PHE A 281 4.76 -0.55 21.37
CA PHE A 281 5.58 -1.30 22.33
C PHE A 281 6.93 -0.64 22.58
N LYS A 282 7.59 -0.12 21.53
CA LYS A 282 8.86 0.60 21.65
C LYS A 282 8.74 1.84 22.54
N TYR A 283 7.72 2.67 22.32
CA TYR A 283 7.51 3.89 23.11
C TYR A 283 7.00 3.61 24.53
N SER A 284 6.51 2.40 24.79
CA SER A 284 6.08 1.94 26.12
C SER A 284 7.17 1.16 26.88
N GLU A 285 8.42 1.17 26.38
CA GLU A 285 9.58 0.49 26.99
C GLU A 285 9.47 -1.04 27.09
N HIS A 286 8.54 -1.64 26.32
CA HIS A 286 8.38 -3.08 26.21
C HIS A 286 9.24 -3.64 25.06
N GLU A 287 10.56 -3.75 25.30
CA GLU A 287 11.55 -4.15 24.28
C GLU A 287 11.25 -5.50 23.61
N LEU A 288 10.87 -6.53 24.39
CA LEU A 288 10.53 -7.85 23.83
C LEU A 288 9.36 -7.74 22.83
N GLY A 289 8.30 -7.04 23.23
CA GLY A 289 7.13 -6.83 22.37
C GLY A 289 7.50 -6.05 21.10
N ALA A 290 8.29 -4.99 21.25
CA ALA A 290 8.76 -4.21 20.11
C ALA A 290 9.54 -5.07 19.11
N SER A 291 10.47 -5.91 19.58
CA SER A 291 11.27 -6.77 18.70
C SER A 291 10.44 -7.87 18.03
N VAL A 292 9.49 -8.49 18.74
CA VAL A 292 8.57 -9.49 18.16
C VAL A 292 7.70 -8.87 17.06
N PHE A 293 7.03 -7.75 17.35
CA PHE A 293 6.20 -7.07 16.35
C PHE A 293 7.01 -6.51 15.18
N PHE A 294 8.26 -6.08 15.42
CA PHE A 294 9.16 -5.66 14.35
C PHE A 294 9.54 -6.83 13.43
N GLY A 295 9.78 -8.01 14.00
CA GLY A 295 9.99 -9.23 13.22
C GLY A 295 8.78 -9.62 12.38
N LEU A 296 7.57 -9.57 12.96
CA LEU A 296 6.31 -9.81 12.23
C LEU A 296 6.07 -8.77 11.13
N PHE A 297 6.39 -7.51 11.39
CA PHE A 297 6.37 -6.45 10.39
C PHE A 297 7.30 -6.75 9.21
N ALA A 298 8.55 -7.12 9.48
CA ALA A 298 9.50 -7.46 8.42
C ALA A 298 9.06 -8.70 7.61
N LEU A 299 8.56 -9.74 8.29
CA LEU A 299 8.07 -10.96 7.64
C LEU A 299 6.85 -10.67 6.75
N SER A 300 5.86 -9.94 7.29
CA SER A 300 4.67 -9.56 6.53
C SER A 300 5.01 -8.65 5.34
N TRP A 301 5.96 -7.72 5.49
CA TRP A 301 6.44 -6.90 4.38
C TRP A 301 6.99 -7.75 3.23
N LEU A 302 7.86 -8.72 3.55
CA LEU A 302 8.43 -9.62 2.55
C LEU A 302 7.34 -10.45 1.86
N MET A 303 6.49 -11.11 2.64
CA MET A 303 5.49 -12.03 2.10
C MET A 303 4.41 -11.31 1.29
N LEU A 304 3.88 -10.20 1.80
CA LEU A 304 2.73 -9.54 1.18
C LEU A 304 3.15 -8.59 0.05
N ARG A 305 4.17 -7.74 0.28
CA ARG A 305 4.53 -6.66 -0.67
C ARG A 305 5.61 -7.05 -1.68
N LEU A 306 6.48 -8.00 -1.36
CA LEU A 306 7.57 -8.42 -2.27
C LEU A 306 7.35 -9.79 -2.92
N ILE A 307 6.50 -10.64 -2.34
CA ILE A 307 6.18 -11.95 -2.92
C ILE A 307 4.75 -11.91 -3.50
N TYR A 308 3.72 -11.80 -2.66
CA TYR A 308 2.35 -11.89 -3.14
C TYR A 308 1.99 -10.79 -4.15
N PHE A 309 2.30 -9.53 -3.83
CA PHE A 309 1.98 -8.39 -4.70
C PHE A 309 2.55 -8.51 -6.13
N PRO A 310 3.86 -8.70 -6.38
CA PRO A 310 4.36 -8.78 -7.75
C PRO A 310 3.99 -10.06 -8.48
N PHE A 311 4.08 -11.22 -7.83
CA PHE A 311 3.94 -12.51 -8.52
C PHE A 311 2.48 -12.94 -8.72
N TRP A 312 1.53 -12.39 -7.95
CA TRP A 312 0.10 -12.65 -8.11
C TRP A 312 -0.62 -11.43 -8.69
N VAL A 313 -0.55 -10.27 -8.02
CA VAL A 313 -1.32 -9.08 -8.46
C VAL A 313 -0.76 -8.51 -9.76
N ILE A 314 0.51 -8.07 -9.78
CA ILE A 314 1.11 -7.42 -10.97
C ILE A 314 1.16 -8.39 -12.15
N ARG A 315 1.49 -9.66 -11.89
CA ARG A 315 1.48 -10.69 -12.93
C ARG A 315 0.09 -10.82 -13.55
N THR A 316 -0.97 -10.94 -12.75
CA THR A 316 -2.34 -11.10 -13.26
C THR A 316 -2.81 -9.85 -14.00
N THR A 317 -2.55 -8.65 -13.47
CA THR A 317 -2.92 -7.39 -14.16
C THR A 317 -2.10 -7.17 -15.43
N GLY A 318 -0.91 -7.76 -15.54
CA GLY A 318 -0.08 -7.70 -16.75
C GLY A 318 -0.48 -8.72 -17.82
N THR A 319 -0.92 -9.92 -17.44
CA THR A 319 -1.28 -10.97 -18.41
C THR A 319 -2.77 -10.98 -18.73
N THR A 320 -3.60 -11.09 -17.70
CA THR A 320 -5.03 -11.39 -17.84
C THR A 320 -5.83 -10.15 -18.24
N LEU A 321 -5.43 -8.96 -17.80
CA LEU A 321 -6.12 -7.72 -18.18
C LEU A 321 -6.16 -7.49 -19.70
N CYS A 322 -5.16 -7.96 -20.43
CA CYS A 322 -5.11 -7.86 -21.90
C CYS A 322 -6.21 -8.67 -22.59
N ASP A 323 -6.70 -9.73 -21.96
CA ASP A 323 -7.74 -10.60 -22.52
C ASP A 323 -9.15 -9.98 -22.36
N TYR A 324 -9.34 -9.11 -21.36
CA TYR A 324 -10.62 -8.47 -21.07
C TYR A 324 -10.75 -7.05 -21.66
N LEU A 325 -9.62 -6.38 -21.91
CA LEU A 325 -9.61 -5.05 -22.52
C LEU A 325 -9.58 -5.18 -24.05
N PRO A 326 -10.46 -4.47 -24.78
CA PRO A 326 -10.43 -4.46 -26.24
C PRO A 326 -9.22 -3.64 -26.72
N MET A 327 -8.05 -4.28 -26.84
CA MET A 327 -6.77 -3.60 -27.14
C MET A 327 -6.73 -2.89 -28.50
N GLU A 328 -7.66 -3.23 -29.38
CA GLU A 328 -7.91 -2.53 -30.64
C GLU A 328 -8.51 -1.13 -30.46
N GLU A 329 -9.14 -0.87 -29.32
CA GLU A 329 -9.71 0.43 -28.99
C GLU A 329 -8.66 1.38 -28.40
N ALA A 330 -8.67 2.63 -28.85
CA ALA A 330 -7.67 3.63 -28.46
C ALA A 330 -7.64 3.92 -26.94
N TYR A 331 -8.75 3.70 -26.23
CA TYR A 331 -8.83 3.93 -24.79
C TYR A 331 -8.29 2.77 -23.95
N ALA A 332 -8.24 1.54 -24.48
CA ALA A 332 -7.84 0.35 -23.72
C ALA A 332 -6.33 0.32 -23.43
N THR A 333 -5.53 0.73 -24.42
CA THR A 333 -4.06 0.80 -24.31
C THR A 333 -3.61 1.69 -23.13
N PRO A 334 -4.01 2.98 -23.03
CA PRO A 334 -3.65 3.80 -21.89
C PRO A 334 -4.23 3.27 -20.58
N LEU A 335 -5.40 2.60 -20.61
CA LEU A 335 -5.95 2.00 -19.39
C LEU A 335 -5.01 0.96 -18.78
N TYR A 336 -4.53 0.05 -19.63
CA TYR A 336 -3.60 -1.01 -19.24
C TYR A 336 -2.26 -0.45 -18.72
N TYR A 337 -1.61 0.44 -19.48
CA TYR A 337 -0.27 0.92 -19.14
C TYR A 337 -0.26 1.86 -17.94
N ILE A 338 -1.26 2.74 -17.79
CA ILE A 338 -1.34 3.64 -16.64
C ILE A 338 -1.52 2.83 -15.35
N PHE A 339 -2.44 1.86 -15.34
CA PHE A 339 -2.68 1.05 -14.14
C PHE A 339 -1.44 0.22 -13.75
N ASN A 340 -0.87 -0.54 -14.70
CA ASN A 340 0.28 -1.40 -14.43
C ASN A 340 1.54 -0.58 -14.07
N SER A 341 1.77 0.58 -14.68
CA SER A 341 2.91 1.44 -14.32
C SER A 341 2.81 1.98 -12.89
N MET A 342 1.61 2.35 -12.41
CA MET A 342 1.41 2.75 -11.01
C MET A 342 1.68 1.59 -10.03
N LEU A 343 1.24 0.37 -10.36
CA LEU A 343 1.53 -0.82 -9.54
C LEU A 343 3.04 -1.14 -9.50
N LEU A 344 3.74 -1.02 -10.63
CA LEU A 344 5.19 -1.19 -10.71
C LEU A 344 5.93 -0.10 -9.92
N MET A 345 5.50 1.15 -10.00
CA MET A 345 6.07 2.23 -9.19
C MET A 345 5.89 1.95 -7.68
N LEU A 346 4.73 1.43 -7.29
CA LEU A 346 4.46 1.01 -5.92
C LEU A 346 5.44 -0.09 -5.46
N LEU A 347 5.70 -1.08 -6.32
CA LEU A 347 6.70 -2.12 -6.06
C LEU A 347 8.12 -1.54 -5.86
N ILE A 348 8.53 -0.56 -6.69
CA ILE A 348 9.83 0.10 -6.55
C ILE A 348 9.96 0.73 -5.16
N PHE A 349 8.92 1.40 -4.67
CA PHE A 349 8.93 1.95 -3.31
C PHE A 349 9.03 0.85 -2.25
N HIS A 350 8.37 -0.28 -2.43
CA HIS A 350 8.49 -1.39 -1.48
C HIS A 350 9.88 -1.99 -1.41
N ILE A 351 10.56 -2.10 -2.56
CA ILE A 351 11.96 -2.55 -2.62
C ILE A 351 12.85 -1.55 -1.89
N TYR A 352 12.66 -0.24 -2.11
CA TYR A 352 13.39 0.80 -1.40
C TYR A 352 13.25 0.66 0.12
N TRP A 353 12.02 0.57 0.64
CA TRP A 353 11.81 0.42 2.08
C TRP A 353 12.28 -0.93 2.61
N TRP A 354 12.22 -2.00 1.82
CA TRP A 354 12.77 -3.29 2.22
C TRP A 354 14.28 -3.21 2.52
N VAL A 355 15.03 -2.46 1.71
CA VAL A 355 16.46 -2.20 1.98
C VAL A 355 16.64 -1.49 3.32
N LEU A 356 15.77 -0.53 3.66
CA LEU A 356 15.79 0.16 4.95
C LEU A 356 15.44 -0.78 6.12
N ILE A 357 14.45 -1.65 5.95
CA ILE A 357 14.05 -2.66 6.93
C ILE A 357 15.21 -3.63 7.18
N CYS A 358 15.85 -4.13 6.12
CA CYS A 358 17.04 -4.98 6.23
C CYS A 358 18.20 -4.26 6.96
N SER A 359 18.38 -2.97 6.69
CA SER A 359 19.36 -2.14 7.40
C SER A 359 19.06 -2.06 8.90
N MET A 360 17.79 -1.85 9.27
CA MET A 360 17.35 -1.84 10.65
C MET A 360 17.53 -3.21 11.32
N ILE A 361 17.18 -4.31 10.67
CA ILE A 361 17.39 -5.68 11.19
C ILE A 361 18.88 -5.92 11.48
N ARG A 362 19.78 -5.55 10.56
CA ARG A 362 21.24 -5.67 10.79
C ARG A 362 21.70 -4.85 12.00
N ARG A 363 21.12 -3.67 12.24
CA ARG A 363 21.41 -2.86 13.45
C ARG A 363 20.87 -3.52 14.72
N GLN A 364 19.66 -4.08 14.69
CA GLN A 364 19.10 -4.80 15.84
C GLN A 364 19.91 -6.03 16.22
N LEU A 365 20.37 -6.80 15.22
CA LEU A 365 21.24 -7.96 15.46
C LEU A 365 22.55 -7.56 16.16
N LYS A 366 23.14 -6.43 15.78
CA LYS A 366 24.32 -5.87 16.46
C LYS A 366 24.01 -5.39 17.88
N ASN A 367 22.82 -4.84 18.11
CA ASN A 367 22.39 -4.28 19.40
C ASN A 367 21.74 -5.31 20.34
N ARG A 368 22.10 -6.61 20.21
CA ARG A 368 21.55 -7.72 21.02
C ARG A 368 20.00 -7.80 20.99
N GLY A 369 19.39 -7.48 19.85
CA GLY A 369 17.95 -7.60 19.63
C GLY A 369 17.10 -6.41 20.08
N LYS A 370 17.72 -5.29 20.51
CA LYS A 370 16.98 -4.06 20.86
C LYS A 370 16.59 -3.24 19.63
N VAL A 371 15.38 -2.67 19.63
CA VAL A 371 14.87 -1.85 18.52
C VAL A 371 15.47 -0.45 18.55
N GLY A 372 16.57 -0.26 17.81
CA GLY A 372 17.28 1.02 17.69
C GLY A 372 16.44 2.15 17.05
N GLU A 373 16.97 3.38 17.08
CA GLU A 373 16.34 4.55 16.46
C GLU A 373 16.15 4.41 14.95
N ASP A 374 15.09 5.05 14.44
CA ASP A 374 14.73 4.98 13.02
C ASP A 374 15.84 5.61 12.18
N ILE A 375 16.34 4.88 11.19
CA ILE A 375 17.47 5.31 10.35
C ILE A 375 17.11 6.48 9.43
N ARG A 376 15.83 6.84 9.38
CA ARG A 376 15.27 7.91 8.55
C ARG A 376 15.07 9.21 9.30
N SER A 377 15.04 9.18 10.64
CA SER A 377 15.12 10.39 11.45
C SER A 377 16.52 10.97 11.29
N ASP A 378 16.63 12.27 11.03
CA ASP A 378 17.92 12.95 11.11
C ASP A 378 18.47 12.74 12.51
N SER A 379 19.61 12.06 12.60
CA SER A 379 20.52 12.26 13.71
C SER A 379 21.07 13.66 13.54
N GLU A 380 20.69 14.59 14.41
CA GLU A 380 21.38 15.88 14.57
C GLU A 380 22.77 15.68 15.21
N ASP A 381 23.54 14.69 14.72
CA ASP A 381 24.87 14.30 15.23
C ASP A 381 25.82 14.04 14.05
N ASP A 382 25.94 15.00 13.14
CA ASP A 382 27.11 15.13 12.27
C ASP A 382 27.64 16.57 12.45
N ASP A 383 28.36 16.77 13.57
CA ASP A 383 29.26 17.92 13.81
C ASP A 383 30.51 17.84 12.91
#